data_AF-A0A0M8K5S2-F1
#
_entry.id   AF-A0A0M8K5S2-F1
#
_cell.length_a   1.000
_cell.length_b   1.000
_cell.length_c   1.000
_cell.angle_alpha   90.00
_cell.angle_beta   90.00
_cell.angle_gamma   90.00
#
_symmetry.space_group_name_H-M   'P 1'
#
loop_
_entity.id
_entity.type
_entity.pdbx_description
1 polymer ?
#
loop_
_entity_poly.entity_id
_entity_poly.type
_entity_poly.pdbx_seq_one_letter_code
_entity_poly.pdbx_strand_id
1 'polypeptide(L)'
;MTTPTHPPDTLPEDLQRPLRVLDILLLAQTIMLAALAYLLSTPTQPNRLLHSLLIAEPAEPWRASGIFFAAAALLAFIATLLFARRHSWGWHIALFLQTILLSVGLFIYFFTPPNSDAPPFIYIVLAVAAFITFYLNIFGARFMFTQPAER
;
A
#
# COMPACT_ATOMS: atom_id res chain seq x y z
N MET A 1 -24.48 42.52 4.13
CA MET A 1 -23.41 41.68 3.53
C MET A 1 -22.86 40.82 4.64
N THR A 2 -23.23 39.54 4.69
CA THR A 2 -22.71 38.56 5.64
C THR A 2 -21.59 37.80 4.96
N THR A 3 -20.35 38.02 5.40
CA THR A 3 -19.20 37.20 5.00
C THR A 3 -19.46 35.76 5.45
N PRO A 4 -19.46 34.76 4.54
CA PRO A 4 -19.59 33.37 4.95
C PRO A 4 -18.37 32.99 5.79
N THR A 5 -18.61 32.79 7.08
CA THR A 5 -17.66 32.17 8.01
C THR A 5 -17.56 30.69 7.65
N HIS A 6 -16.62 30.34 6.77
CA HIS A 6 -16.19 28.97 6.66
C HIS A 6 -15.57 28.56 8.00
N PRO A 7 -15.96 27.42 8.59
CA PRO A 7 -15.31 26.93 9.79
C PRO A 7 -13.81 26.75 9.49
N PRO A 8 -12.92 27.24 10.37
CA PRO A 8 -11.48 27.38 10.09
C PRO A 8 -10.72 26.07 9.84
N ASP A 9 -11.38 24.91 9.98
CA ASP A 9 -10.72 23.60 9.94
C ASP A 9 -11.08 22.73 8.72
N THR A 10 -11.95 23.20 7.82
CA THR A 10 -12.31 22.39 6.64
C THR A 10 -11.50 22.81 5.43
N LEU A 11 -10.58 21.95 5.01
CA LEU A 11 -9.85 22.10 3.75
C LEU A 11 -10.81 22.34 2.57
N PRO A 12 -10.38 23.10 1.55
CA PRO A 12 -11.13 23.24 0.30
C PRO A 12 -11.58 21.89 -0.25
N GLU A 13 -12.80 21.80 -0.76
CA GLU A 13 -13.39 20.54 -1.23
C GLU A 13 -12.54 19.87 -2.33
N ASP A 14 -11.94 20.70 -3.20
CA ASP A 14 -11.00 20.32 -4.26
C ASP A 14 -9.77 19.56 -3.74
N LEU A 15 -9.39 19.86 -2.50
CA LEU A 15 -8.24 19.29 -1.81
C LEU A 15 -8.63 18.09 -0.93
N GLN A 16 -9.88 17.99 -0.47
CA GLN A 16 -10.35 16.84 0.29
C GLN A 16 -10.48 15.58 -0.57
N ARG A 17 -10.97 15.72 -1.81
CA ARG A 17 -11.21 14.59 -2.72
C ARG A 17 -9.95 13.75 -3.01
N PRO A 18 -8.80 14.31 -3.43
CA PRO A 18 -7.60 13.51 -3.71
C PRO A 18 -7.07 12.78 -2.47
N LEU A 19 -7.28 13.34 -1.27
CA LEU A 19 -6.83 12.72 -0.04
C LEU A 19 -7.71 11.56 0.39
N ARG A 20 -9.04 11.67 0.23
CA ARG A 20 -9.94 10.54 0.43
C ARG A 20 -9.62 9.40 -0.55
N VAL A 21 -9.31 9.73 -1.80
CA VAL A 21 -8.88 8.73 -2.79
C VAL A 21 -7.60 8.03 -2.32
N LEU A 22 -6.61 8.78 -1.83
CA LEU A 22 -5.35 8.22 -1.35
C LEU A 22 -5.53 7.37 -0.08
N ASP A 23 -6.36 7.80 0.86
CA ASP A 23 -6.73 7.00 2.05
C ASP A 23 -7.37 5.67 1.65
N ILE A 24 -8.30 5.70 0.69
CA ILE A 24 -8.96 4.50 0.17
C ILE A 24 -7.93 3.58 -0.52
N LEU A 25 -7.00 4.14 -1.30
CA LEU A 25 -5.97 3.37 -1.99
C LEU A 25 -5.00 2.71 -1.00
N LEU A 26 -4.53 3.44 0.03
CA LEU A 26 -3.66 2.91 1.07
C LEU A 26 -4.36 1.83 1.92
N LEU A 27 -5.64 2.04 2.24
CA LEU A 27 -6.46 1.05 2.93
C LEU A 27 -6.66 -0.20 2.07
N ALA A 28 -6.99 -0.03 0.79
CA ALA A 28 -7.16 -1.15 -0.15
C ALA A 28 -5.86 -1.95 -0.30
N GLN A 29 -4.71 -1.28 -0.40
CA GLN A 29 -3.40 -1.93 -0.44
C GLN A 29 -3.12 -2.70 0.86
N THR A 30 -3.45 -2.13 2.01
CA THR A 30 -3.32 -2.81 3.31
C THR A 30 -4.15 -4.09 3.36
N ILE A 31 -5.42 -4.03 2.96
CA ILE A 31 -6.33 -5.19 2.91
C ILE A 31 -5.80 -6.24 1.95
N MET A 32 -5.35 -5.85 0.76
CA MET A 32 -4.76 -6.75 -0.23
C MET A 32 -3.53 -7.47 0.31
N LEU A 33 -2.60 -6.76 0.95
CA LEU A 33 -1.39 -7.34 1.53
C LEU A 33 -1.72 -8.26 2.71
N ALA A 34 -2.68 -7.90 3.56
CA ALA A 34 -3.15 -8.73 4.66
C ALA A 34 -3.83 -10.02 4.16
N ALA A 35 -4.64 -9.92 3.10
CA ALA A 35 -5.26 -11.07 2.46
C ALA A 35 -4.21 -12.00 1.84
N LEU A 36 -3.20 -11.46 1.16
CA LEU A 36 -2.07 -12.23 0.65
C LEU A 36 -1.29 -12.91 1.78
N ALA A 37 -0.98 -12.19 2.85
CA ALA A 37 -0.31 -12.76 4.02
C ALA A 37 -1.11 -13.91 4.63
N TYR A 38 -2.43 -13.75 4.79
CA TYR A 38 -3.31 -14.80 5.28
C TYR A 38 -3.34 -16.02 4.35
N LEU A 39 -3.50 -15.81 3.04
CA LEU A 39 -3.53 -16.88 2.04
C LEU A 39 -2.21 -17.67 2.00
N LEU A 40 -1.07 -16.98 2.12
CA LEU A 40 0.26 -17.61 2.13
C LEU A 40 0.60 -18.28 3.47
N SER A 41 -0.01 -17.83 4.58
CA SER A 41 0.23 -18.38 5.92
C SER A 41 -0.69 -19.54 6.28
N THR A 42 -1.86 -19.65 5.64
CA THR A 42 -2.84 -20.68 5.98
C THR A 42 -2.48 -22.01 5.28
N PRO A 43 -2.28 -23.11 6.01
CA PRO A 43 -2.08 -24.43 5.44
C PRO A 43 -3.41 -24.99 4.93
N THR A 44 -3.96 -24.41 3.86
CA THR A 44 -5.13 -24.99 3.21
C THR A 44 -4.66 -26.11 2.29
N GLN A 45 -5.21 -27.32 2.50
CA GLN A 45 -5.18 -28.43 1.56
C GLN A 45 -5.47 -27.92 0.14
N PRO A 46 -4.89 -28.55 -0.91
CA PRO A 46 -4.71 -27.93 -2.20
C PRO A 46 -6.06 -27.57 -2.82
N ASN A 47 -6.41 -26.29 -2.74
CA ASN A 47 -7.34 -25.70 -3.69
C ASN A 47 -6.69 -25.91 -5.06
N ARG A 48 -7.13 -26.94 -5.79
CA ARG A 48 -6.62 -27.30 -7.13
C ARG A 48 -6.61 -26.12 -8.11
N LEU A 49 -7.45 -25.10 -7.87
CA LEU A 49 -7.48 -23.84 -8.62
C LEU A 49 -6.38 -22.85 -8.22
N LEU A 50 -5.97 -22.80 -6.94
CA LEU A 50 -4.80 -22.03 -6.50
C LEU A 50 -3.51 -22.76 -6.88
N HIS A 51 -3.47 -24.09 -6.78
CA HIS A 51 -2.29 -24.87 -7.10
C HIS A 51 -1.95 -24.89 -8.60
N SER A 52 -2.93 -24.62 -9.47
CA SER A 52 -2.70 -24.40 -10.91
C SER A 52 -2.23 -22.97 -11.25
N LEU A 53 -2.41 -22.01 -10.34
CA LEU A 53 -1.93 -20.61 -10.50
C LEU A 53 -0.66 -20.32 -9.68
N LEU A 54 -0.37 -21.16 -8.68
CA LEU A 54 0.79 -21.12 -7.78
C LEU A 54 1.46 -22.48 -7.89
N ILE A 55 2.45 -22.55 -8.78
CA ILE A 55 3.15 -23.76 -9.21
C ILE A 55 3.64 -24.59 -8.02
N ALA A 56 3.57 -25.90 -8.20
CA ALA A 56 4.04 -26.94 -7.30
C ALA A 56 5.55 -26.83 -7.02
N GLU A 57 5.92 -26.02 -6.04
CA GLU A 57 7.23 -26.05 -5.39
C GLU A 57 7.10 -26.37 -3.90
N PRO A 58 8.14 -26.92 -3.26
CA PRO A 58 8.09 -27.35 -1.86
C PRO A 58 7.55 -26.24 -0.95
N ALA A 59 6.64 -26.61 -0.05
CA ALA A 59 5.82 -25.69 0.75
C ALA A 59 6.59 -24.81 1.76
N GLU A 60 7.91 -24.98 1.91
CA GLU A 60 8.71 -24.32 2.95
C GLU A 60 9.10 -22.86 2.66
N PRO A 61 9.68 -22.48 1.49
CA PRO A 61 10.02 -21.08 1.20
C PRO A 61 8.84 -20.11 1.20
N TRP A 62 7.64 -20.59 0.84
CA TRP A 62 6.44 -19.74 0.66
C TRP A 62 5.83 -19.25 1.97
N ARG A 63 5.96 -20.05 3.05
CA ARG A 63 5.52 -19.63 4.39
C ARG A 63 6.36 -18.49 4.94
N ALA A 64 7.66 -18.48 4.63
CA ALA A 64 8.54 -17.36 4.98
C ALA A 64 8.12 -16.07 4.25
N SER A 65 7.68 -16.19 2.98
CA SER A 65 7.12 -15.05 2.22
C SER A 65 5.87 -14.44 2.87
N GLY A 66 5.01 -15.25 3.49
CA GLY A 66 3.82 -14.78 4.21
C GLY A 66 4.14 -13.79 5.34
N ILE A 67 5.24 -14.01 6.07
CA ILE A 67 5.71 -13.11 7.14
C ILE A 67 6.13 -11.75 6.56
N PHE A 68 6.84 -11.74 5.42
CA PHE A 68 7.22 -10.50 4.76
C PHE A 68 6.00 -9.69 4.29
N PHE A 69 4.98 -10.36 3.75
CA PHE A 69 3.73 -9.68 3.38
C PHE A 69 2.92 -9.21 4.59
N ALA A 70 2.92 -9.95 5.71
CA ALA A 70 2.30 -9.51 6.96
C ALA A 70 2.97 -8.26 7.52
N ALA A 71 4.32 -8.24 7.53
CA ALA A 71 5.08 -7.06 7.93
C ALA A 71 4.81 -5.86 7.00
N ALA A 72 4.76 -6.09 5.69
CA ALA A 72 4.44 -5.06 4.71
C ALA A 72 3.01 -4.52 4.87
N ALA A 73 2.03 -5.39 5.18
CA ALA A 73 0.65 -5.00 5.48
C ALA A 73 0.57 -4.13 6.74
N LEU A 74 1.29 -4.51 7.81
CA LEU A 74 1.34 -3.73 9.05
C LEU A 74 1.95 -2.34 8.81
N LEU A 75 3.02 -2.27 8.02
CA LEU A 75 3.63 -1.01 7.64
C LEU A 75 2.66 -0.14 6.81
N ALA A 76 2.00 -0.70 5.80
CA ALA A 76 0.99 0.00 5.01
C ALA A 76 -0.17 0.52 5.87
N PHE A 77 -0.60 -0.25 6.87
CA PHE A 77 -1.61 0.16 7.84
C PHE A 77 -1.16 1.36 8.68
N ILE A 78 0.07 1.31 9.21
CA ILE A 78 0.67 2.44 9.95
C ILE A 78 0.75 3.68 9.07
N ALA A 79 1.14 3.53 7.79
CA ALA A 79 1.15 4.61 6.82
C ALA A 79 -0.24 5.27 6.70
N THR A 80 -1.26 4.42 6.53
CA THR A 80 -2.67 4.85 6.39
C THR A 80 -3.12 5.63 7.62
N LEU A 81 -2.81 5.14 8.83
CA LEU A 81 -3.16 5.82 10.07
C LEU A 81 -2.47 7.18 10.23
N LEU A 82 -1.18 7.25 9.92
CA LEU A 82 -0.41 8.50 10.01
C LEU A 82 -0.84 9.52 8.96
N PHE A 83 -1.18 9.04 7.77
CA PHE A 83 -1.69 9.85 6.69
C PHE A 83 -3.10 10.40 6.99
N ALA A 84 -4.00 9.55 7.47
CA ALA A 84 -5.36 9.94 7.89
C ALA A 84 -5.35 10.99 9.01
N ARG A 85 -4.36 10.93 9.91
CA ARG A 85 -4.14 11.92 10.98
C ARG A 85 -3.53 13.23 10.50
N ARG A 86 -3.25 13.39 9.20
CA ARG A 86 -2.69 14.62 8.59
C ARG A 86 -1.38 15.10 9.24
N HIS A 87 -0.60 14.19 9.83
CA HIS A 87 0.66 14.57 10.45
C HIS A 87 1.61 15.12 9.38
N SER A 88 2.37 16.19 9.65
CA SER A 88 3.27 16.82 8.65
C SER A 88 4.32 15.86 8.05
N TRP A 89 4.60 14.77 8.76
CA TRP A 89 5.50 13.70 8.31
C TRP A 89 4.78 12.55 7.59
N GLY A 90 3.45 12.51 7.59
CA GLY A 90 2.64 11.42 7.04
C GLY A 90 2.92 11.17 5.55
N TRP A 91 3.13 12.22 4.77
CA TRP A 91 3.53 12.11 3.36
C TRP A 91 4.90 11.46 3.17
N HIS A 92 5.90 11.87 3.95
CA HIS A 92 7.26 11.31 3.88
C HIS A 92 7.27 9.83 4.26
N ILE A 93 6.53 9.49 5.33
CA ILE A 93 6.40 8.10 5.80
C ILE A 93 5.65 7.26 4.75
N ALA A 94 4.57 7.76 4.16
CA ALA A 94 3.85 7.06 3.10
C ALA A 94 4.77 6.77 1.89
N LEU A 95 5.54 7.75 1.41
CA LEU A 95 6.50 7.56 0.32
C LEU A 95 7.61 6.55 0.66
N PHE A 96 8.18 6.65 1.86
CA PHE A 96 9.21 5.73 2.32
C PHE A 96 8.68 4.29 2.34
N LEU A 97 7.45 4.09 2.83
CA LEU A 97 6.83 2.78 2.89
C LEU A 97 6.47 2.22 1.51
N GLN A 98 6.00 3.05 0.57
CA GLN A 98 5.80 2.61 -0.81
C GLN A 98 7.12 2.22 -1.48
N THR A 99 8.22 2.91 -1.17
CA THR A 99 9.56 2.57 -1.68
C THR A 99 10.02 1.21 -1.15
N ILE A 100 9.78 0.91 0.13
CA ILE A 100 10.07 -0.40 0.71
C ILE A 100 9.23 -1.48 0.02
N LEU A 101 7.92 -1.24 -0.15
CA LEU A 101 7.01 -2.18 -0.82
C LEU A 101 7.45 -2.51 -2.26
N LEU A 102 7.82 -1.48 -3.03
CA LEU A 102 8.38 -1.66 -4.38
C LEU A 102 9.69 -2.45 -4.35
N SER A 103 10.60 -2.13 -3.42
CA SER A 103 11.89 -2.82 -3.29
C SER A 103 11.71 -4.29 -2.96
N VAL A 104 10.79 -4.62 -2.04
CA VAL A 104 10.43 -6.00 -1.69
C VAL A 104 9.80 -6.71 -2.87
N GLY A 105 8.84 -6.08 -3.56
CA GLY A 105 8.21 -6.66 -4.74
C GLY A 105 9.22 -6.95 -5.87
N LEU A 106 10.15 -6.02 -6.12
CA LEU A 106 11.23 -6.19 -7.10
C LEU A 106 12.22 -7.27 -6.66
N PHE A 107 12.57 -7.34 -5.37
CA PHE A 107 13.41 -8.38 -4.83
C PHE A 107 12.80 -9.76 -5.10
N ILE A 108 11.52 -9.96 -4.76
CA ILE A 108 10.84 -11.23 -5.02
C ILE A 108 10.80 -11.51 -6.53
N TYR A 109 10.52 -10.50 -7.36
CA TYR A 109 10.52 -10.65 -8.81
C TYR A 109 11.88 -11.12 -9.38
N PHE A 110 12.98 -10.48 -9.00
CA PHE A 110 14.32 -10.81 -9.53
C PHE A 110 14.93 -12.08 -8.93
N PHE A 111 14.56 -12.43 -7.70
CA PHE A 111 15.07 -13.64 -7.03
C PHE A 111 14.17 -14.87 -7.26
N THR A 112 13.03 -14.72 -7.93
CA THR A 112 12.26 -15.85 -8.44
C THR A 112 12.97 -16.41 -9.68
N PRO A 113 13.31 -17.71 -9.72
CA PRO A 113 13.98 -18.32 -10.85
C PRO A 113 13.27 -18.02 -12.18
N PRO A 114 13.99 -17.76 -13.29
CA PRO A 114 13.37 -17.40 -14.58
C PRO A 114 12.51 -18.52 -15.20
N ASN A 115 12.62 -19.75 -14.68
CA ASN A 115 11.82 -20.91 -15.12
C ASN A 115 10.62 -21.20 -14.20
N SER A 116 10.45 -20.47 -13.11
CA SER A 116 9.23 -20.50 -12.31
C SER A 116 8.41 -19.25 -12.64
N ASP A 117 7.15 -19.45 -13.01
CA ASP A 117 6.27 -18.31 -13.25
C ASP A 117 6.20 -17.47 -11.97
N ALA A 118 6.72 -16.25 -12.05
CA ALA A 118 6.63 -15.31 -10.94
C ALA A 118 5.15 -15.19 -10.55
N PRO A 119 4.81 -15.31 -9.26
CA PRO A 119 3.42 -15.35 -8.85
C PRO A 119 2.63 -14.15 -9.39
N PRO A 120 1.47 -14.36 -10.03
CA PRO A 120 0.74 -13.30 -10.72
C PRO A 120 0.37 -12.13 -9.79
N PHE A 121 0.27 -12.38 -8.48
CA PHE A 121 -0.01 -11.36 -7.48
C PHE A 121 1.12 -10.33 -7.29
N ILE A 122 2.39 -10.68 -7.58
CA ILE A 122 3.53 -9.75 -7.42
C ILE A 122 3.38 -8.57 -8.37
N TYR A 123 2.96 -8.82 -9.61
CA TYR A 123 2.71 -7.77 -10.59
C TYR A 123 1.63 -6.81 -10.13
N ILE A 124 0.57 -7.32 -9.50
CA ILE A 124 -0.51 -6.51 -8.93
C ILE A 124 0.02 -5.65 -7.78
N VAL A 125 0.80 -6.23 -6.87
CA VAL A 125 1.40 -5.50 -5.74
C VAL A 125 2.32 -4.38 -6.26
N LEU A 126 3.19 -4.67 -7.23
CA LEU A 126 4.08 -3.69 -7.85
C LEU A 126 3.31 -2.58 -8.56
N ALA A 127 2.28 -2.92 -9.34
CA ALA A 127 1.46 -1.95 -10.04
C ALA A 127 0.72 -1.02 -9.07
N VAL A 128 0.14 -1.56 -8.00
CA VAL A 128 -0.54 -0.77 -6.96
C VAL A 128 0.44 0.14 -6.23
N ALA A 129 1.60 -0.38 -5.82
CA ALA A 129 2.62 0.41 -5.13
C ALA A 129 3.18 1.53 -6.02
N ALA A 130 3.42 1.26 -7.31
CA ALA A 130 3.84 2.26 -8.28
C ALA A 130 2.76 3.32 -8.47
N PHE A 131 1.51 2.92 -8.65
CA PHE A 131 0.38 3.83 -8.81
C PHE A 131 0.21 4.76 -7.60
N ILE A 132 0.26 4.23 -6.38
CA ILE A 132 0.18 5.03 -5.14
C ILE A 132 1.39 5.97 -5.03
N THR A 133 2.59 5.51 -5.40
CA THR A 133 3.79 6.35 -5.43
C THR A 133 3.64 7.52 -6.40
N PHE A 134 3.14 7.27 -7.62
CA PHE A 134 2.85 8.35 -8.57
C PHE A 134 1.79 9.30 -8.02
N TYR A 135 0.72 8.78 -7.42
CA TYR A 135 -0.35 9.59 -6.86
C TYR A 135 0.13 10.49 -5.70
N LEU A 136 0.99 9.97 -4.83
CA LEU A 136 1.65 10.73 -3.76
C LEU A 136 2.56 11.85 -4.29
N ASN A 137 3.11 11.69 -5.49
CA ASN A 137 3.99 12.67 -6.13
C ASN A 137 3.25 13.70 -7.00
N ILE A 138 1.98 13.46 -7.36
CA ILE A 138 1.16 14.48 -8.04
C ILE A 138 0.95 15.65 -7.08
N PHE A 139 1.25 16.86 -7.56
CA PHE A 139 1.43 18.12 -6.85
C PHE A 139 0.45 18.42 -5.69
N GLY A 140 -0.79 17.92 -5.71
CA GLY A 140 -1.79 18.18 -4.67
C GLY A 140 -1.48 17.56 -3.29
N ALA A 141 -0.87 16.37 -3.23
CA ALA A 141 -0.66 15.69 -1.95
C ALA A 141 0.42 16.36 -1.09
N ARG A 142 1.55 16.75 -1.69
CA ARG A 142 2.70 17.34 -0.98
C ARG A 142 2.40 18.71 -0.36
N PHE A 143 1.68 19.57 -1.08
CA PHE A 143 1.36 20.93 -0.62
C PHE A 143 0.50 20.94 0.65
N MET A 144 -0.31 19.90 0.86
CA MET A 144 -1.20 19.81 2.03
C MET A 144 -0.54 19.36 3.33
N PHE A 145 0.65 18.77 3.27
CA PHE A 145 1.44 18.40 4.45
C PHE A 145 2.51 19.45 4.80
N THR A 146 2.71 20.43 3.91
CA THR A 146 3.71 21.50 4.07
C THR A 146 3.11 22.84 4.48
N GLN A 147 1.78 23.00 4.43
CA GLN A 147 1.13 24.16 5.04
C GLN A 147 1.20 24.04 6.57
N PRO A 148 1.78 25.03 7.28
CA PRO A 148 1.73 25.05 8.72
C PRO A 148 0.26 25.11 9.14
N ALA A 149 -0.15 24.20 10.02
CA ALA A 149 -1.41 24.37 10.73
C ALA A 149 -1.31 25.72 11.46
N GLU A 150 -1.99 26.74 10.95
CA GLU A 150 -2.12 28.01 11.65
C GLU A 150 -2.77 27.67 13.00
N ARG A 151 -1.97 27.78 14.07
CA ARG A 151 -2.38 27.53 15.44
C ARG A 151 -2.93 28.80 16.06
#